data_AF-A0A7M1LFX6-F1
#
_entry.id   AF-A0A7M1LFX6-F1
#
_cell.length_a   1.000
_cell.length_b   1.000
_cell.length_c   1.000
_cell.angle_alpha   90.00
_cell.angle_beta   90.00
_cell.angle_gamma   90.00
#
_symmetry.space_group_name_H-M   'P 1'
#
loop_
_entity.id
_entity.type
_entity.pdbx_description
1 polymer ?
#
loop_
_entity_poly.entity_id
_entity_poly.type
_entity_poly.pdbx_seq_one_letter_code
_entity_poly.pdbx_strand_id
1 'polypeptide(L)'
;MFDKILEFLGSKDSKKDKSMSSLDKSEFKVKEDFEDSLTIEQIYTKEEFDNDQIEEIERGFKNGLTIEQVQVYAKKEFYYGQMKQIRLGFENGLTLEQVQIYAKEEFSNYEMREIRLGFQNGLTLEQVKFYAEKEFNSNQMRQIREDFESGLGLDKMLYYAQYPDVQKEQIKSWFKSGLTIEQITPLIKANFETGKWEK
;
A
#
# COMPACT_ATOMS: atom_id res chain seq x y z
N MET A 1 1.62 23.35 -22.80
CA MET A 1 1.63 22.43 -21.64
C MET A 1 0.71 22.98 -20.55
N PHE A 2 0.86 24.27 -20.19
CA PHE A 2 -0.11 25.03 -19.38
C PHE A 2 -1.57 24.96 -19.88
N ASP A 3 -1.79 25.05 -21.20
CA ASP A 3 -3.15 25.03 -21.78
C ASP A 3 -3.90 23.70 -21.55
N LYS A 4 -3.20 22.57 -21.44
CA LYS A 4 -3.82 21.27 -21.17
C LYS A 4 -4.34 21.14 -19.74
N ILE A 5 -3.66 21.79 -18.79
CA ILE A 5 -4.05 21.81 -17.38
C ILE A 5 -5.29 22.72 -17.19
N LEU A 6 -5.33 23.85 -17.89
CA LEU A 6 -6.50 24.73 -17.92
C LEU A 6 -7.71 24.10 -18.64
N GLU A 7 -7.51 23.34 -19.72
CA GLU A 7 -8.57 22.53 -20.36
C GLU A 7 -9.11 21.43 -19.42
N PHE A 8 -8.24 20.79 -18.63
CA PHE A 8 -8.63 19.72 -17.71
C PHE A 8 -9.46 20.23 -16.53
N LEU A 9 -9.14 21.41 -16.01
CA LEU A 9 -9.92 22.07 -14.94
C LEU A 9 -11.21 22.75 -15.44
N GLY A 10 -11.30 23.05 -16.74
CA GLY A 10 -12.44 23.73 -17.36
C GLY A 10 -13.55 22.83 -17.93
N SER A 11 -13.37 21.51 -18.00
CA SER A 11 -14.32 20.60 -18.66
C SER A 11 -15.40 20.05 -17.72
N LYS A 12 -16.45 20.85 -17.49
CA LYS A 12 -17.81 20.33 -17.26
C LYS A 12 -18.73 20.92 -18.32
N ASP A 13 -18.91 20.18 -19.41
CA ASP A 13 -19.94 20.51 -20.39
C ASP A 13 -21.28 19.87 -20.02
N SER A 14 -22.25 20.70 -19.66
CA SER A 14 -23.65 20.41 -19.98
C SER A 14 -24.40 21.69 -20.38
N LYS A 15 -24.53 21.85 -21.71
CA LYS A 15 -25.65 22.46 -22.46
C LYS A 15 -25.85 23.99 -22.40
N LYS A 16 -25.72 24.59 -23.60
CA LYS A 16 -26.34 25.81 -24.15
C LYS A 16 -27.52 26.40 -23.34
N ASP A 17 -27.47 27.70 -23.03
CA ASP A 17 -28.43 28.65 -23.61
C ASP A 17 -27.96 30.12 -23.56
N LYS A 18 -28.55 30.94 -24.43
CA LYS A 18 -28.25 32.36 -24.69
C LYS A 18 -28.70 33.29 -23.55
N SER A 19 -28.01 34.44 -23.50
CA SER A 19 -28.34 35.70 -22.83
C SER A 19 -28.42 35.69 -21.30
N MET A 20 -27.42 36.29 -20.64
CA MET A 20 -27.70 37.17 -19.52
C MET A 20 -26.57 38.20 -19.33
N SER A 21 -26.98 39.46 -19.49
CA SER A 21 -26.28 40.65 -19.03
C SER A 21 -26.05 40.63 -17.52
N SER A 22 -25.11 41.48 -17.09
CA SER A 22 -24.73 41.84 -15.71
C SER A 22 -24.07 40.73 -14.89
N LEU A 23 -22.74 40.68 -15.02
CA LEU A 23 -21.83 40.10 -14.03
C LEU A 23 -21.96 40.88 -12.71
N ASP A 24 -22.59 40.28 -11.71
CA ASP A 24 -22.28 40.57 -10.31
C ASP A 24 -21.13 39.64 -9.89
N LYS A 25 -19.95 40.23 -9.65
CA LYS A 25 -18.71 39.51 -9.33
C LYS A 25 -18.59 39.18 -7.84
N SER A 26 -19.67 39.27 -7.05
CA SER A 26 -19.58 39.19 -5.60
C SER A 26 -19.99 37.85 -4.95
N GLU A 27 -20.44 36.83 -5.70
CA GLU A 27 -20.94 35.58 -5.08
C GLU A 27 -20.24 34.26 -5.44
N PHE A 28 -19.19 34.26 -6.28
CA PHE A 28 -18.43 33.02 -6.49
C PHE A 28 -17.32 32.90 -5.44
N LYS A 29 -17.53 31.99 -4.49
CA LYS A 29 -16.64 31.60 -3.39
C LYS A 29 -15.38 30.91 -3.94
N VAL A 30 -14.56 31.62 -4.70
CA VAL A 30 -13.26 31.16 -5.24
C VAL A 30 -12.19 31.47 -4.19
N LYS A 31 -12.04 30.61 -3.18
CA LYS A 31 -10.89 30.71 -2.26
C LYS A 31 -10.23 29.40 -1.85
N GLU A 32 -10.70 28.24 -2.28
CA GLU A 32 -10.03 26.96 -1.98
C GLU A 32 -9.25 26.36 -3.17
N ASP A 33 -9.60 26.66 -4.42
CA ASP A 33 -8.98 25.97 -5.59
C ASP A 33 -7.64 26.58 -6.08
N PHE A 34 -7.21 27.73 -5.54
CA PHE A 34 -6.06 28.46 -6.08
C PHE A 34 -4.71 28.06 -5.43
N GLU A 35 -4.70 27.64 -4.16
CA GLU A 35 -3.49 27.16 -3.47
C GLU A 35 -3.02 25.80 -4.02
N ASP A 36 -3.97 24.90 -4.36
CA ASP A 36 -3.65 23.58 -4.93
C ASP A 36 -3.01 23.71 -6.32
N SER A 37 -3.46 24.65 -7.15
CA SER A 37 -2.90 24.85 -8.49
C SER A 37 -1.44 25.30 -8.48
N LEU A 38 -1.06 26.16 -7.52
CA LEU A 38 0.29 26.69 -7.35
C LEU A 38 1.26 25.62 -6.83
N THR A 39 0.76 24.65 -6.04
CA THR A 39 1.58 23.58 -5.47
C THR A 39 1.76 22.39 -6.41
N ILE A 40 0.77 22.10 -7.26
CA ILE A 40 0.92 21.12 -8.36
C ILE A 40 2.02 21.57 -9.32
N GLU A 41 2.03 22.85 -9.71
CA GLU A 41 3.09 23.40 -10.55
C GLU A 41 4.46 23.34 -9.84
N GLN A 42 4.52 23.57 -8.52
CA GLN A 42 5.75 23.41 -7.73
C GLN A 42 6.26 21.97 -7.71
N ILE A 43 5.38 20.97 -7.61
CA ILE A 43 5.75 19.55 -7.66
C ILE A 43 6.35 19.22 -9.05
N TYR A 44 5.69 19.64 -10.13
CA TYR A 44 6.17 19.37 -11.49
C TYR A 44 7.39 20.19 -11.91
N THR A 45 7.63 21.36 -11.32
CA THR A 45 8.78 22.21 -11.66
C THR A 45 10.03 21.86 -10.88
N LYS A 46 9.88 21.22 -9.71
CA LYS A 46 11.01 20.83 -8.87
C LYS A 46 11.70 19.55 -9.38
N GLU A 47 10.95 18.62 -9.95
CA GLU A 47 11.43 17.28 -10.26
C GLU A 47 11.11 16.89 -11.72
N GLU A 48 12.08 16.31 -12.42
CA GLU A 48 11.90 15.82 -13.80
C GLU A 48 11.22 14.43 -13.81
N PHE A 49 9.91 14.38 -13.55
CA PHE A 49 9.14 13.12 -13.60
C PHE A 49 8.97 12.57 -15.02
N ASP A 50 8.93 11.25 -15.16
CA ASP A 50 8.47 10.61 -16.39
C ASP A 50 6.93 10.56 -16.46
N ASN A 51 6.39 10.21 -17.62
CA ASN A 51 4.93 10.21 -17.83
C ASN A 51 4.17 9.26 -16.90
N ASP A 52 4.75 8.11 -16.52
CA ASP A 52 4.10 7.15 -15.64
C ASP A 52 4.08 7.66 -14.19
N GLN A 53 5.15 8.33 -13.77
CA GLN A 53 5.21 9.02 -12.48
C GLN A 53 4.21 10.19 -12.42
N ILE A 54 4.12 11.00 -13.49
CA ILE A 54 3.13 12.08 -13.63
C ILE A 54 1.72 11.51 -13.51
N GLU A 55 1.41 10.40 -14.20
CA GLU A 55 0.08 9.80 -14.14
C GLU A 55 -0.29 9.37 -12.71
N GLU A 56 0.64 8.82 -11.93
CA GLU A 56 0.35 8.48 -10.53
C GLU A 56 0.16 9.71 -9.63
N ILE A 57 0.83 10.83 -9.91
CA ILE A 57 0.60 12.11 -9.22
C ILE A 57 -0.81 12.63 -9.54
N GLU A 58 -1.16 12.70 -10.83
CA GLU A 58 -2.48 13.16 -11.30
C GLU A 58 -3.61 12.27 -10.74
N ARG A 59 -3.42 10.95 -10.70
CA ARG A 59 -4.38 10.01 -10.11
C ARG A 59 -4.61 10.29 -8.63
N GLY A 60 -3.57 10.64 -7.86
CA GLY A 60 -3.71 10.98 -6.45
C GLY A 60 -4.62 12.17 -6.23
N PHE A 61 -4.35 13.28 -6.91
CA PHE A 61 -5.21 14.47 -6.84
C PHE A 61 -6.63 14.20 -7.34
N LYS A 62 -6.78 13.46 -8.45
CA LYS A 62 -8.09 13.08 -8.99
C LYS A 62 -8.93 12.26 -8.01
N ASN A 63 -8.27 11.46 -7.17
CA ASN A 63 -8.90 10.65 -6.14
C ASN A 63 -9.00 11.37 -4.79
N GLY A 64 -8.71 12.67 -4.74
CA GLY A 64 -8.92 13.52 -3.57
C GLY A 64 -7.82 13.43 -2.51
N LEU A 65 -6.62 12.94 -2.87
CA LEU A 65 -5.48 13.02 -1.96
C LEU A 65 -5.02 14.46 -1.77
N THR A 66 -4.63 14.80 -0.54
CA THR A 66 -4.10 16.13 -0.22
C THR A 66 -2.68 16.29 -0.78
N ILE A 67 -2.21 17.53 -0.87
CA ILE A 67 -0.83 17.83 -1.28
C ILE A 67 0.17 17.12 -0.37
N GLU A 68 -0.04 17.12 0.95
CA GLU A 68 0.85 16.49 1.91
C GLU A 68 0.96 14.98 1.66
N GLN A 69 -0.15 14.32 1.30
CA GLN A 69 -0.16 12.90 0.94
C GLN A 69 0.57 12.66 -0.38
N VAL A 70 0.33 13.50 -1.40
CA VAL A 70 0.99 13.40 -2.70
C VAL A 70 2.50 13.60 -2.58
N GLN A 71 2.95 14.56 -1.78
CA GLN A 71 4.38 14.82 -1.52
C GLN A 71 5.14 13.64 -0.91
N VAL A 72 4.44 12.68 -0.28
CA VAL A 72 5.09 11.47 0.24
C VAL A 72 5.67 10.63 -0.89
N TYR A 73 4.97 10.56 -2.03
CA TYR A 73 5.34 9.68 -3.14
C TYR A 73 5.74 10.39 -4.44
N ALA A 74 5.42 11.67 -4.60
CA ALA A 74 5.88 12.52 -5.69
C ALA A 74 7.39 12.83 -5.53
N LYS A 75 8.22 11.81 -5.69
CA LYS A 75 9.67 11.84 -5.53
C LYS A 75 10.33 11.05 -6.65
N LYS A 76 11.39 11.57 -7.25
CA LYS A 76 11.98 11.00 -8.47
C LYS A 76 12.62 9.63 -8.23
N GLU A 77 13.03 9.37 -7.00
CA GLU A 77 13.63 8.12 -6.53
C GLU A 77 12.64 6.95 -6.56
N PHE A 78 11.33 7.21 -6.53
CA PHE A 78 10.33 6.15 -6.67
C PHE A 78 9.99 5.87 -8.13
N TYR A 79 10.06 4.60 -8.52
CA TYR A 79 9.44 4.16 -9.77
C TYR A 79 7.91 4.26 -9.68
N TYR A 80 7.23 4.39 -10.82
CA TYR A 80 5.76 4.48 -10.88
C TYR A 80 5.05 3.35 -10.10
N GLY A 81 5.61 2.15 -10.09
CA GLY A 81 5.07 1.01 -9.34
C GLY A 81 5.08 1.21 -7.83
N GLN A 82 6.11 1.87 -7.28
CA GLN A 82 6.22 2.24 -5.88
C GLN A 82 5.25 3.38 -5.54
N MET A 83 5.24 4.43 -6.38
CA MET A 83 4.29 5.56 -6.27
C MET A 83 2.85 5.06 -6.21
N LYS A 84 2.49 4.11 -7.08
CA LYS A 84 1.18 3.46 -7.10
C LYS A 84 0.84 2.78 -5.77
N GLN A 85 1.77 2.05 -5.14
CA GLN A 85 1.48 1.42 -3.84
C GLN A 85 1.29 2.46 -2.73
N ILE A 86 2.06 3.53 -2.74
CA ILE A 86 1.92 4.61 -1.74
C ILE A 86 0.58 5.32 -1.93
N ARG A 87 0.25 5.73 -3.16
CA ARG A 87 -1.04 6.32 -3.53
C ARG A 87 -2.21 5.43 -3.09
N LEU A 88 -2.18 4.14 -3.46
CA LEU A 88 -3.22 3.18 -3.07
C LEU A 88 -3.34 3.01 -1.56
N GLY A 89 -2.27 3.21 -0.78
CA GLY A 89 -2.34 3.23 0.68
C GLY A 89 -3.26 4.34 1.17
N PHE A 90 -2.99 5.57 0.76
CA PHE A 90 -3.81 6.73 1.13
C PHE A 90 -5.25 6.63 0.61
N GLU A 91 -5.45 6.20 -0.63
CA GLU A 91 -6.80 6.04 -1.21
C GLU A 91 -7.66 5.01 -0.47
N ASN A 92 -7.04 4.03 0.19
CA ASN A 92 -7.73 3.04 1.01
C ASN A 92 -7.73 3.41 2.51
N GLY A 93 -7.44 4.68 2.84
CA GLY A 93 -7.56 5.20 4.19
C GLY A 93 -6.42 4.85 5.14
N LEU A 94 -5.26 4.39 4.64
CA LEU A 94 -4.09 4.22 5.50
C LEU A 94 -3.59 5.59 5.99
N THR A 95 -3.16 5.64 7.25
CA THR A 95 -2.63 6.86 7.85
C THR A 95 -1.24 7.17 7.31
N LEU A 96 -0.79 8.42 7.49
CA LEU A 96 0.58 8.81 7.16
C LEU A 96 1.62 7.93 7.88
N GLU A 97 1.39 7.61 9.15
CA GLU A 97 2.27 6.74 9.95
C GLU A 97 2.39 5.34 9.31
N GLN A 98 1.28 4.74 8.90
CA GLN A 98 1.28 3.43 8.24
C GLN A 98 1.98 3.49 6.88
N VAL A 99 1.72 4.54 6.10
CA VAL A 99 2.34 4.70 4.77
C VAL A 99 3.85 4.90 4.87
N GLN A 100 4.34 5.67 5.85
CA GLN A 100 5.77 5.91 6.06
C GLN A 100 6.57 4.64 6.39
N ILE A 101 5.92 3.57 6.84
CA ILE A 101 6.59 2.28 7.05
C ILE A 101 7.14 1.70 5.74
N TYR A 102 6.41 1.86 4.64
CA TYR A 102 6.77 1.24 3.36
C TYR A 102 7.08 2.23 2.24
N ALA A 103 6.81 3.52 2.40
CA ALA A 103 7.19 4.57 1.45
C ALA A 103 8.70 4.85 1.50
N LYS A 104 9.50 3.84 1.15
CA LYS A 104 10.97 3.89 1.17
C LYS A 104 11.56 3.21 -0.07
N GLU A 105 12.61 3.80 -0.62
CA GLU A 105 13.16 3.41 -1.93
C GLU A 105 13.72 1.98 -1.95
N GLU A 106 14.16 1.48 -0.80
CA GLU A 106 14.71 0.13 -0.64
C GLU A 106 13.67 -0.96 -0.87
N PHE A 107 12.38 -0.65 -0.75
CA PHE A 107 11.31 -1.62 -1.03
C PHE A 107 10.93 -1.61 -2.50
N SER A 108 10.94 -2.78 -3.13
CA SER A 108 10.27 -2.99 -4.42
C SER A 108 8.76 -2.72 -4.30
N ASN A 109 8.12 -2.46 -5.45
CA ASN A 109 6.66 -2.33 -5.51
C ASN A 109 5.91 -3.60 -5.04
N TYR A 110 6.57 -4.77 -5.07
CA TYR A 110 6.00 -6.01 -4.54
C TYR A 110 6.06 -6.04 -3.00
N GLU A 111 7.18 -5.65 -2.39
CA GLU A 111 7.30 -5.58 -0.93
C GLU A 111 6.37 -4.51 -0.34
N MET A 112 6.32 -3.33 -0.97
CA MET A 112 5.35 -2.28 -0.62
C MET A 112 3.91 -2.78 -0.68
N ARG A 113 3.56 -3.62 -1.67
CA ARG A 113 2.23 -4.23 -1.79
C ARG A 113 1.92 -5.11 -0.59
N GLU A 114 2.85 -5.97 -0.18
CA GLU A 114 2.62 -6.88 0.95
C GLU A 114 2.48 -6.11 2.28
N ILE A 115 3.25 -5.03 2.47
CA ILE A 115 3.13 -4.14 3.64
C ILE A 115 1.76 -3.43 3.62
N ARG A 116 1.40 -2.79 2.50
CA ARG A 116 0.12 -2.11 2.32
C ARG A 116 -1.07 -3.04 2.59
N LEU A 117 -1.04 -4.25 2.03
CA LEU A 117 -2.12 -5.23 2.22
C LEU A 117 -2.23 -5.69 3.67
N GLY A 118 -1.12 -5.85 4.40
CA GLY A 118 -1.16 -6.16 5.83
C GLY A 118 -1.94 -5.12 6.63
N PHE A 119 -1.64 -3.83 6.42
CA PHE A 119 -2.41 -2.77 7.07
C PHE A 119 -3.88 -2.75 6.64
N GLN A 120 -4.17 -2.89 5.34
CA GLN A 120 -5.55 -2.91 4.83
C GLN A 120 -6.38 -4.08 5.37
N ASN A 121 -5.73 -5.22 5.65
CA ASN A 121 -6.36 -6.40 6.23
C ASN A 121 -6.38 -6.38 7.77
N GLY A 122 -6.02 -5.25 8.39
CA GLY A 122 -6.16 -5.03 9.83
C GLY A 122 -5.01 -5.58 10.68
N LEU A 123 -3.86 -5.90 10.07
CA LEU A 123 -2.67 -6.25 10.85
C LEU A 123 -2.18 -5.05 11.67
N THR A 124 -1.68 -5.32 12.87
CA THR A 124 -1.15 -4.29 13.76
C THR A 124 0.18 -3.75 13.24
N LEU A 125 0.56 -2.56 13.72
CA LEU A 125 1.87 -1.97 13.40
C LEU A 125 3.03 -2.91 13.73
N GLU A 126 2.96 -3.62 14.85
CA GLU A 126 3.98 -4.58 15.27
C GLU A 126 4.09 -5.78 14.31
N GLN A 127 2.94 -6.35 13.92
CA GLN A 127 2.90 -7.46 12.96
C GLN A 127 3.47 -7.04 11.61
N VAL A 128 3.13 -5.85 11.14
CA VAL A 128 3.63 -5.33 9.87
C VAL A 128 5.13 -5.04 9.92
N LYS A 129 5.60 -4.35 10.97
CA LYS A 129 7.04 -4.08 11.16
C LYS A 129 7.87 -5.35 11.22
N PHE A 130 7.35 -6.42 11.82
CA PHE A 130 8.07 -7.70 11.90
C PHE A 130 8.55 -8.20 10.53
N TYR A 131 7.72 -8.12 9.49
CA TYR A 131 8.09 -8.58 8.16
C TYR A 131 8.60 -7.47 7.24
N ALA A 132 8.37 -6.20 7.55
CA ALA A 132 8.89 -5.06 6.81
C ALA A 132 10.35 -4.73 7.15
N GLU A 133 10.75 -4.85 8.42
CA GLU A 133 12.09 -4.43 8.88
C GLU A 133 13.16 -5.54 8.76
N LYS A 134 12.75 -6.74 8.33
CA LYS A 134 13.64 -7.89 8.15
C LYS A 134 13.95 -8.10 6.67
N GLU A 135 15.05 -8.77 6.39
CA GLU A 135 15.50 -9.13 5.03
C GLU A 135 14.66 -10.29 4.44
N PHE A 136 13.35 -10.07 4.29
CA PHE A 136 12.45 -10.99 3.61
C PHE A 136 12.16 -10.51 2.20
N ASN A 137 12.19 -11.42 1.23
CA ASN A 137 11.68 -11.10 -0.10
C ASN A 137 10.14 -11.05 -0.09
N SER A 138 9.55 -10.48 -1.14
CA SER A 138 8.09 -10.33 -1.28
C SER A 138 7.29 -11.64 -1.12
N ASN A 139 7.81 -12.80 -1.53
CA ASN A 139 7.13 -14.09 -1.33
C ASN A 139 7.12 -14.50 0.15
N GLN A 140 8.21 -14.27 0.86
CA GLN A 140 8.30 -14.52 2.30
C GLN A 140 7.39 -13.55 3.09
N MET A 141 7.40 -12.26 2.72
CA MET A 141 6.51 -11.26 3.32
C MET A 141 5.04 -11.63 3.10
N ARG A 142 4.68 -12.08 1.90
CA ARG A 142 3.35 -12.58 1.59
C ARG A 142 2.94 -13.73 2.52
N GLN A 143 3.82 -14.71 2.68
CA GLN A 143 3.55 -15.85 3.55
C GLN A 143 3.32 -15.42 5.00
N ILE A 144 4.20 -14.57 5.53
CA ILE A 144 4.10 -14.06 6.91
C ILE A 144 2.81 -13.24 7.09
N ARG A 145 2.48 -12.38 6.13
CA ARG A 145 1.23 -11.60 6.12
C ARG A 145 0.01 -12.52 6.17
N GLU A 146 -0.06 -13.51 5.27
CA GLU A 146 -1.16 -14.47 5.22
C GLU A 146 -1.27 -15.31 6.50
N ASP A 147 -0.14 -15.66 7.11
CA ASP A 147 -0.14 -16.37 8.39
C ASP A 147 -0.71 -15.48 9.52
N PHE A 148 -0.32 -14.20 9.61
CA PHE A 148 -0.90 -13.26 10.58
C PHE A 148 -2.39 -13.02 10.33
N GLU A 149 -2.81 -12.83 9.07
CA GLU A 149 -4.21 -12.63 8.68
C GLU A 149 -5.10 -13.83 9.04
N SER A 150 -4.52 -15.04 9.02
CA SER A 150 -5.21 -16.26 9.44
C SER A 150 -5.22 -16.49 10.97
N GLY A 151 -4.68 -15.54 11.74
CA GLY A 151 -4.65 -15.58 13.20
C GLY A 151 -3.53 -16.47 13.77
N LEU A 152 -2.52 -16.84 12.98
CA LEU A 152 -1.32 -17.48 13.53
C LEU A 152 -0.49 -16.42 14.25
N GLY A 153 -0.17 -16.70 15.52
CA GLY A 153 0.74 -15.89 16.31
C GLY A 153 2.20 -16.14 15.93
N LEU A 154 3.06 -15.19 16.27
CA LEU A 154 4.50 -15.25 15.98
C LEU A 154 5.16 -16.50 16.60
N ASP A 155 4.72 -16.93 17.78
CA ASP A 155 5.15 -18.14 18.46
C ASP A 155 4.99 -19.39 17.57
N LYS A 156 3.82 -19.53 16.93
CA LYS A 156 3.52 -20.64 16.01
C LYS A 156 4.34 -20.54 14.74
N MET A 157 4.51 -19.32 14.20
CA MET A 157 5.33 -19.08 13.01
C MET A 157 6.78 -19.47 13.22
N LEU A 158 7.37 -19.03 14.33
CA LEU A 158 8.73 -19.39 14.71
C LEU A 158 8.85 -20.89 14.95
N TYR A 159 7.85 -21.51 15.57
CA TYR A 159 7.82 -22.95 15.81
C TYR A 159 7.86 -23.75 14.49
N TYR A 160 7.03 -23.46 13.50
CA TYR A 160 7.05 -24.25 12.26
C TYR A 160 8.16 -23.85 11.30
N ALA A 161 8.77 -22.66 11.44
CA ALA A 161 9.86 -22.20 10.58
C ALA A 161 11.08 -23.13 10.60
N GLN A 162 11.25 -23.94 11.66
CA GLN A 162 12.34 -24.90 11.80
C GLN A 162 12.19 -26.18 10.95
N TYR A 163 11.04 -26.37 10.29
CA TYR A 163 10.76 -27.55 9.47
C TYR A 163 10.82 -27.22 7.97
N PRO A 164 11.11 -28.17 7.08
CA PRO A 164 11.02 -28.00 5.62
C PRO A 164 9.61 -27.62 5.13
N ASP A 165 9.52 -26.91 3.99
CA ASP A 165 8.25 -26.37 3.46
C ASP A 165 7.15 -27.43 3.28
N VAL A 166 7.52 -28.63 2.84
CA VAL A 166 6.57 -29.77 2.69
C VAL A 166 5.89 -30.12 4.01
N GLN A 167 6.60 -29.99 5.14
CA GLN A 167 6.09 -30.27 6.47
C GLN A 167 5.34 -29.08 7.06
N LYS A 168 5.77 -27.84 6.75
CA LYS A 168 5.13 -26.60 7.22
C LYS A 168 3.65 -26.56 6.90
N GLU A 169 3.24 -26.97 5.70
CA GLU A 169 1.83 -26.92 5.30
C GLU A 169 0.94 -27.80 6.19
N GLN A 170 1.42 -28.99 6.54
CA GLN A 170 0.68 -29.85 7.46
C GLN A 170 0.68 -29.27 8.89
N ILE A 171 1.82 -28.71 9.36
CA ILE A 171 1.90 -28.09 10.69
C ILE A 171 0.96 -26.87 10.78
N LYS A 172 0.95 -26.01 9.77
CA LYS A 172 0.01 -24.87 9.66
C LYS A 172 -1.44 -25.34 9.69
N SER A 173 -1.77 -26.44 9.00
CA SER A 173 -3.13 -26.99 9.01
C SER A 173 -3.57 -27.39 10.43
N TRP A 174 -2.67 -27.95 11.24
CA TRP A 174 -2.95 -28.30 12.63
C TRP A 174 -3.15 -27.07 13.52
N PHE A 175 -2.32 -26.04 13.35
CA PHE A 175 -2.53 -24.77 14.05
C PHE A 175 -3.87 -24.13 13.68
N LYS A 176 -4.26 -24.18 12.40
CA LYS A 176 -5.55 -23.68 11.91
C LYS A 176 -6.73 -24.50 12.44
N SER A 177 -6.55 -25.79 12.73
CA SER A 177 -7.54 -26.60 13.45
C SER A 177 -7.56 -26.39 14.97
N GLY A 178 -6.76 -25.46 15.49
CA GLY A 178 -6.76 -25.07 16.90
C GLY A 178 -5.82 -25.88 17.80
N LEU A 179 -4.94 -26.73 17.25
CA LEU A 179 -3.98 -27.46 18.07
C LEU A 179 -2.89 -26.53 18.59
N THR A 180 -2.44 -26.78 19.82
CA THR A 180 -1.32 -26.08 20.44
C THR A 180 0.03 -26.69 20.03
N ILE A 181 1.12 -25.99 20.31
CA ILE A 181 2.49 -26.51 20.13
C ILE A 181 2.68 -27.83 20.90
N GLU A 182 2.17 -27.91 22.13
CA GLU A 182 2.26 -29.11 22.98
C GLU A 182 1.54 -30.31 22.35
N GLN A 183 0.42 -30.07 21.66
CA GLN A 183 -0.34 -31.11 20.97
C GLN A 183 0.29 -31.51 19.63
N ILE A 184 0.90 -30.56 18.91
CA ILE A 184 1.53 -30.80 17.61
C ILE A 184 2.88 -31.51 17.72
N THR A 185 3.68 -31.16 18.73
CA THR A 185 5.03 -31.74 18.92
C THR A 185 5.06 -33.27 18.87
N PRO A 186 4.20 -34.02 19.59
CA PRO A 186 4.18 -35.48 19.49
C PRO A 186 3.68 -35.99 18.13
N LEU A 187 2.80 -35.27 17.44
CA LEU A 187 2.33 -35.65 16.09
C LEU A 187 3.45 -35.55 15.05
N ILE A 188 4.28 -34.51 15.16
CA ILE A 188 5.49 -34.36 14.33
C ILE A 188 6.42 -35.55 14.55
N LYS A 189 6.73 -35.86 15.82
CA LYS A 189 7.59 -36.99 16.17
C LYS A 189 7.06 -38.31 15.59
N ALA A 190 5.76 -38.57 15.74
CA ALA A 190 5.12 -39.75 15.17
C ALA A 190 5.26 -39.81 13.64
N ASN A 191 5.09 -38.70 12.91
CA ASN A 191 5.25 -38.69 11.44
C ASN A 191 6.67 -39.05 11.00
N PHE A 192 7.71 -38.62 11.73
CA PHE A 192 9.09 -39.02 11.46
C PHE A 192 9.34 -40.50 11.80
N GLU A 193 8.81 -40.98 12.93
CA GLU A 193 8.97 -42.38 13.36
C GLU A 193 8.29 -43.36 12.41
N THR A 194 7.13 -43.00 11.85
CA THR A 194 6.42 -43.83 10.87
C THR A 194 6.97 -43.69 9.44
N GLY A 195 8.02 -42.87 9.24
CA GLY A 195 8.57 -42.58 7.90
C GLY A 195 7.63 -41.76 7.00
N LYS A 196 6.55 -41.18 7.55
CA LYS A 196 5.60 -40.36 6.78
C LYS A 196 6.23 -39.04 6.36
N TRP A 197 7.03 -38.45 7.25
CA TRP A 197 7.93 -37.35 6.93
C TRP A 197 9.32 -37.96 6.90
N GLU A 198 9.75 -38.42 5.73
CA GLU A 198 11.15 -38.82 5.56
C GLU A 198 12.07 -37.63 5.85
N LYS A 199 13.26 -37.92 6.39
CA LYS A 199 14.26 -36.94 6.85
C LYS A 199 14.85 -36.12 5.70
#